data_AF-A0A5Q0H3Y8-F1
#
_entry.id   AF-A0A5Q0H3Y8-F1
#
_cell.length_a   1.000
_cell.length_b   1.000
_cell.length_c   1.000
_cell.angle_alpha   90.00
_cell.angle_beta   90.00
_cell.angle_gamma   90.00
#
_symmetry.space_group_name_H-M   'P 1'
#
loop_
_entity.id
_entity.type
_entity.pdbx_description
1 polymer ?
#
loop_
_entity_poly.entity_id
_entity_poly.type
_entity_poly.pdbx_seq_one_letter_code
_entity_poly.pdbx_strand_id
1 'polypeptide(L)'
;MRAVNRPAPARRSRTTALLLVTGLVATMMAVAFTGSAQAGTTLGTAAAEKGRYFGAAIAAGRLGDSTYVNILNREFNSVTPENEMKMDATEPNQGQFTFTNGDRIANHALSRGMKVRGHTLAWHAQQPGWMQRMEGSALRQALVNHISRVASYYKGKIYAWDVVNEAFADGGSGGRRDSNLQRTGNDWIEVAFRTARAADPGAKLCYNDYNTDGINAKSTGIYNMVRDFKSRGVPIDCVGFQSHLTNSAPSDYQANLQRFADLGVDVQITELDISGSNQANAYAAVTRACLAVARCTGITVWGIRDSDSWRTGQNPLLFDASGNKKAAYTSVLNALNGGTTTPPGTIDTTAWYALVNRGSGKALDVYNLSTADGARITQWTRNDGNNQQWQFVDSGGGYYRVKSRLSGKVLDVYNFSTADGGSVVQWTDGNGTNQQFLVTVSDGYAKLVNRNSGKAVEVQGASTADGANVVQYSDWGGTNQQWQLVRVG
;
A
#
# COMPACT_ATOMS: atom_id res chain seq x y z
N MET A 1 81.59 -14.05 31.16
CA MET A 1 82.01 -13.92 32.57
C MET A 1 80.77 -13.75 33.44
N ARG A 2 80.59 -14.65 34.42
CA ARG A 2 79.84 -14.56 35.70
C ARG A 2 78.39 -14.01 35.69
N ALA A 3 77.42 -14.53 36.42
CA ALA A 3 77.24 -15.73 37.24
C ALA A 3 75.74 -15.79 37.58
N VAL A 4 75.28 -16.99 37.87
CA VAL A 4 73.91 -17.37 38.25
C VAL A 4 73.66 -17.11 39.76
N ASN A 5 72.38 -16.93 40.12
CA ASN A 5 71.69 -17.27 41.39
C ASN A 5 71.10 -16.17 42.32
N ARG A 6 69.78 -16.34 42.53
CA ARG A 6 68.81 -16.08 43.63
C ARG A 6 69.38 -15.70 45.03
N PRO A 7 68.65 -14.99 45.94
CA PRO A 7 67.34 -15.41 46.52
C PRO A 7 66.35 -14.31 47.04
N ALA A 8 65.20 -14.79 47.57
CA ALA A 8 64.06 -14.12 48.21
C ALA A 8 64.36 -13.58 49.65
N PRO A 9 63.38 -13.27 50.54
CA PRO A 9 62.14 -12.47 50.50
C PRO A 9 62.07 -11.38 51.63
N ALA A 10 60.90 -10.72 51.75
CA ALA A 10 60.28 -10.13 52.97
C ALA A 10 60.46 -8.63 53.28
N ARG A 11 59.35 -7.88 53.32
CA ARG A 11 58.65 -7.53 54.58
C ARG A 11 57.33 -6.80 54.32
N ARG A 12 56.32 -7.18 55.11
CA ARG A 12 55.02 -6.54 55.26
C ARG A 12 55.15 -5.22 56.02
N SER A 13 54.41 -4.19 55.62
CA SER A 13 53.75 -3.29 56.56
C SER A 13 52.40 -2.88 56.00
N ARG A 14 51.37 -3.16 56.79
CA ARG A 14 49.96 -2.89 56.55
C ARG A 14 49.70 -1.40 56.67
N THR A 15 48.98 -0.83 55.71
CA THR A 15 48.11 0.32 55.98
C THR A 15 46.86 0.17 55.13
N THR A 16 45.78 -0.19 55.80
CA THR A 16 44.43 -0.23 55.25
C THR A 16 43.94 1.21 55.12
N ALA A 17 43.64 1.66 53.91
CA ALA A 17 42.78 2.81 53.68
C ALA A 17 41.82 2.46 52.53
N LEU A 18 40.54 2.55 52.86
CA LEU A 18 39.38 2.13 52.11
C LEU A 18 38.93 3.27 51.17
N LEU A 19 38.32 2.89 50.03
CA LEU A 19 37.41 3.68 49.18
C LEU A 19 37.97 4.81 48.31
N LEU A 20 38.06 4.57 47.00
CA LEU A 20 37.02 4.94 46.02
C LEU A 20 37.47 4.54 44.61
N VAL A 21 36.86 3.49 44.07
CA VAL A 21 36.93 3.14 42.65
C VAL A 21 36.03 4.12 41.91
N THR A 22 36.62 5.04 41.16
CA THR A 22 35.92 5.73 40.06
C THR A 22 36.35 5.07 38.76
N GLY A 23 35.60 4.03 38.38
CA GLY A 23 35.65 3.49 37.03
C GLY A 23 35.01 4.49 36.08
N LEU A 24 35.81 5.06 35.19
CA LEU A 24 35.30 5.83 34.05
C LEU A 24 34.66 4.84 33.07
N VAL A 25 33.36 4.63 33.19
CA VAL A 25 32.56 4.03 32.12
C VAL A 25 32.33 5.14 31.10
N ALA A 26 33.01 5.06 29.96
CA ALA A 26 32.71 5.89 28.80
C ALA A 26 31.39 5.40 28.18
N THR A 27 30.27 5.91 28.66
CA THR A 27 28.99 5.80 27.97
C THR A 27 29.06 6.65 26.70
N MET A 28 29.27 6.01 25.55
CA MET A 28 28.93 6.60 24.26
C MET A 28 27.42 6.83 24.25
N MET A 29 26.99 8.06 24.54
CA MET A 29 25.67 8.51 24.12
C MET A 29 25.64 8.52 22.60
N ALA A 30 25.02 7.51 22.00
CA ALA A 30 24.48 7.64 20.66
C ALA A 30 23.40 8.73 20.73
N VAL A 31 23.77 9.96 20.38
CA VAL A 31 22.79 11.00 20.09
C VAL A 31 22.09 10.54 18.82
N ALA A 32 20.99 9.81 18.98
CA ALA A 32 20.05 9.57 17.90
C ALA A 32 19.47 10.93 17.53
N PHE A 33 20.02 11.53 16.47
CA PHE A 33 19.29 12.56 15.74
C PHE A 33 18.03 11.90 15.19
N THR A 34 16.95 11.94 15.95
CA THR A 34 15.60 11.80 15.41
C THR A 34 15.32 13.07 14.63
N GLY A 35 15.93 13.19 13.44
CA GLY A 35 15.40 14.09 12.43
C GLY A 35 13.94 13.71 12.25
N SER A 36 13.04 14.67 12.41
CA SER A 36 11.65 14.51 12.00
C SER A 36 11.67 14.07 10.54
N ALA A 37 11.40 12.79 10.28
CA ALA A 37 11.29 12.28 8.92
C ALA A 37 10.18 13.09 8.23
N GLN A 38 10.57 13.92 7.28
CA GLN A 38 9.63 14.68 6.49
C GLN A 38 8.90 13.70 5.58
N ALA A 39 7.57 13.67 5.64
CA ALA A 39 6.77 12.76 4.82
C ALA A 39 7.11 12.90 3.33
N GLY A 40 7.35 11.78 2.65
CA GLY A 40 7.60 11.76 1.22
C GLY A 40 6.49 12.48 0.44
N THR A 41 6.87 13.41 -0.43
CA THR A 41 5.92 14.23 -1.22
C THR A 41 5.53 13.59 -2.56
N THR A 42 6.17 12.49 -2.93
CA THR A 42 5.94 11.72 -4.17
C THR A 42 5.85 10.22 -3.86
N LEU A 43 5.18 9.46 -4.73
CA LEU A 43 4.88 8.04 -4.46
C LEU A 43 6.15 7.20 -4.26
N GLY A 44 7.13 7.35 -5.14
CA GLY A 44 8.41 6.64 -5.08
C GLY A 44 9.21 6.98 -3.83
N THR A 45 9.26 8.26 -3.44
CA THR A 45 9.95 8.68 -2.21
C THR A 45 9.28 8.11 -0.96
N ALA A 46 7.95 8.24 -0.87
CA ALA A 46 7.17 7.72 0.25
C ALA A 46 7.28 6.19 0.37
N ALA A 47 7.29 5.46 -0.75
CA ALA A 47 7.54 4.02 -0.73
C ALA A 47 8.97 3.67 -0.31
N ALA A 48 9.97 4.43 -0.76
CA ALA A 48 11.38 4.21 -0.42
C ALA A 48 11.65 4.37 1.08
N GLU A 49 10.98 5.32 1.75
CA GLU A 49 11.02 5.47 3.22
C GLU A 49 10.54 4.22 3.97
N LYS A 50 9.74 3.37 3.31
CA LYS A 50 9.27 2.08 3.85
C LYS A 50 10.03 0.88 3.28
N GLY A 51 11.20 1.10 2.67
CA GLY A 51 12.03 0.05 2.07
C GLY A 51 11.43 -0.58 0.80
N ARG A 52 10.51 0.13 0.12
CA ARG A 52 9.74 -0.38 -1.03
C ARG A 52 9.94 0.50 -2.27
N TYR A 53 9.53 0.01 -3.43
CA TYR A 53 9.43 0.83 -4.63
C TYR A 53 7.96 1.18 -4.94
N PHE A 54 7.75 2.28 -5.66
CA PHE A 54 6.50 2.59 -6.35
C PHE A 54 6.82 2.85 -7.82
N GLY A 55 6.26 2.03 -8.71
CA GLY A 55 6.59 2.01 -10.12
C GLY A 55 5.39 2.24 -11.04
N ALA A 56 5.68 2.37 -12.32
CA ALA A 56 4.68 2.44 -13.38
C ALA A 56 5.07 1.59 -14.60
N ALA A 57 4.08 1.04 -15.29
CA ALA A 57 4.25 0.56 -16.66
C ALA A 57 4.45 1.74 -17.60
N ILE A 58 5.43 1.64 -18.50
CA ILE A 58 5.73 2.70 -19.45
C ILE A 58 5.92 2.20 -20.88
N ALA A 59 5.58 3.08 -21.83
CA ALA A 59 5.70 2.81 -23.26
C ALA A 59 6.77 3.72 -23.90
N ALA A 60 7.65 3.14 -24.72
CA ALA A 60 8.75 3.86 -25.36
C ALA A 60 8.25 4.94 -26.33
N GLY A 61 7.07 4.74 -26.93
CA GLY A 61 6.39 5.72 -27.77
C GLY A 61 5.93 6.98 -27.03
N ARG A 62 5.81 6.92 -25.69
CA ARG A 62 5.37 8.05 -24.85
C ARG A 62 6.54 8.86 -24.27
N LEU A 63 7.78 8.42 -24.41
CA LEU A 63 8.95 9.13 -23.88
C LEU A 63 9.22 10.50 -24.53
N GLY A 64 8.52 10.85 -25.62
CA GLY A 64 8.53 12.19 -26.20
C GLY A 64 7.46 13.15 -25.64
N ASP A 65 6.50 12.65 -24.87
CA ASP A 65 5.45 13.45 -24.23
C ASP A 65 6.00 14.03 -22.91
N SER A 66 6.11 15.36 -22.85
CA SER A 66 6.68 16.05 -21.69
C SER A 66 5.83 15.90 -20.43
N THR A 67 4.50 15.90 -20.54
CA THR A 67 3.61 15.67 -19.40
C THR A 67 3.79 14.27 -18.85
N TYR A 68 3.84 13.27 -19.73
CA TYR A 68 4.08 11.87 -19.38
C TYR A 68 5.42 11.69 -18.64
N VAL A 69 6.51 12.19 -19.24
CA VAL A 69 7.86 12.04 -18.68
C VAL A 69 8.03 12.82 -17.39
N ASN A 70 7.42 14.01 -17.26
CA ASN A 70 7.49 14.79 -16.03
C ASN A 70 6.80 14.08 -14.85
N ILE A 71 5.63 13.46 -15.09
CA ILE A 71 4.95 12.65 -14.05
C ILE A 71 5.77 11.41 -13.74
N LEU A 72 6.20 10.65 -14.77
CA LEU A 72 7.07 9.48 -14.62
C LEU A 72 8.26 9.81 -13.71
N ASN A 73 8.93 10.91 -14.02
CA ASN A 73 10.16 11.29 -13.38
C ASN A 73 10.00 11.78 -11.94
N ARG A 74 8.89 12.44 -11.65
CA ARG A 74 8.61 12.97 -10.32
C ARG A 74 8.14 11.88 -9.37
N GLU A 75 7.32 10.96 -9.85
CA GLU A 75 6.47 10.14 -8.98
C GLU A 75 6.99 8.72 -8.77
N PHE A 76 7.78 8.16 -9.68
CA PHE A 76 8.12 6.73 -9.66
C PHE A 76 9.62 6.49 -9.52
N ASN A 77 9.98 5.41 -8.84
CA ASN A 77 11.36 4.93 -8.67
C ASN A 77 11.58 3.50 -9.20
N SER A 78 10.60 2.99 -9.96
CA SER A 78 10.70 1.74 -10.70
C SER A 78 9.88 1.85 -12.00
N VAL A 79 10.31 1.13 -13.04
CA VAL A 79 9.56 1.04 -14.30
C VAL A 79 9.40 -0.41 -14.75
N THR A 80 8.33 -0.66 -15.48
CA THR A 80 8.13 -1.88 -16.27
C THR A 80 7.89 -1.47 -17.72
N PRO A 81 8.63 -1.97 -18.71
CA PRO A 81 8.26 -1.80 -20.12
C PRO A 81 6.92 -2.49 -20.38
N GLU A 82 5.91 -1.74 -20.81
CA GLU A 82 4.54 -2.25 -20.98
C GLU A 82 4.49 -3.36 -22.04
N ASN A 83 5.27 -3.20 -23.12
CA ASN A 83 5.32 -4.16 -24.23
C ASN A 83 6.74 -4.43 -24.75
N GLU A 84 7.66 -3.52 -24.54
CA GLU A 84 8.94 -3.44 -25.26
C GLU A 84 9.96 -4.51 -24.85
N MET A 85 9.69 -5.25 -23.77
CA MET A 85 10.48 -6.42 -23.35
C MET A 85 9.72 -7.74 -23.45
N LYS A 86 8.53 -7.75 -24.09
CA LYS A 86 7.80 -8.99 -24.39
C LYS A 86 8.46 -9.78 -25.52
N MET A 87 8.01 -11.01 -25.69
CA MET A 87 8.66 -12.00 -26.56
C MET A 87 8.67 -11.57 -28.04
N ASP A 88 7.56 -11.02 -28.53
CA ASP A 88 7.44 -10.52 -29.90
C ASP A 88 8.27 -9.25 -30.16
N ALA A 89 8.34 -8.36 -29.18
CA ALA A 89 9.12 -7.14 -29.24
C ALA A 89 10.64 -7.40 -29.24
N THR A 90 11.09 -8.43 -28.51
CA THR A 90 12.52 -8.73 -28.34
C THR A 90 13.06 -9.76 -29.33
N GLU A 91 12.22 -10.67 -29.84
CA GLU A 91 12.61 -11.67 -30.85
C GLU A 91 11.55 -11.79 -31.96
N PRO A 92 11.36 -10.75 -32.78
CA PRO A 92 10.31 -10.71 -33.81
C PRO A 92 10.43 -11.83 -34.86
N ASN A 93 11.65 -12.27 -35.14
CA ASN A 93 11.94 -13.46 -35.96
C ASN A 93 12.88 -14.40 -35.20
N GLN A 94 12.74 -15.71 -35.39
CA GLN A 94 13.51 -16.71 -34.65
C GLN A 94 15.02 -16.47 -34.77
N GLY A 95 15.70 -16.28 -33.64
CA GLY A 95 17.14 -15.98 -33.55
C GLY A 95 17.53 -14.54 -33.89
N GLN A 96 16.58 -13.68 -34.28
CA GLN A 96 16.82 -12.28 -34.63
C GLN A 96 16.29 -11.37 -33.51
N PHE A 97 17.19 -11.00 -32.60
CA PHE A 97 16.84 -10.19 -31.44
C PHE A 97 16.94 -8.69 -31.74
N THR A 98 16.04 -7.92 -31.14
CA THR A 98 16.12 -6.46 -31.11
C THR A 98 15.79 -5.96 -29.71
N PHE A 99 16.51 -4.94 -29.26
CA PHE A 99 16.36 -4.40 -27.91
C PHE A 99 16.07 -2.90 -27.90
N THR A 100 15.95 -2.28 -29.08
CA THR A 100 15.93 -0.81 -29.24
C THR A 100 14.94 -0.10 -28.30
N ASN A 101 13.68 -0.52 -28.29
CA ASN A 101 12.67 0.15 -27.46
C ASN A 101 12.77 -0.23 -25.98
N GLY A 102 13.16 -1.47 -25.66
CA GLY A 102 13.43 -1.89 -24.28
C GLY A 102 14.60 -1.13 -23.67
N ASP A 103 15.67 -0.90 -24.46
CA ASP A 103 16.83 -0.10 -24.08
C ASP A 103 16.48 1.36 -23.86
N ARG A 104 15.60 1.96 -24.68
CA ARG A 104 15.15 3.35 -24.45
C ARG A 104 14.55 3.50 -23.05
N ILE A 105 13.74 2.53 -22.63
CA ILE A 105 13.12 2.53 -21.29
C ILE A 105 14.15 2.22 -20.20
N ALA A 106 14.95 1.16 -20.37
CA ALA A 106 15.95 0.76 -19.39
C ALA A 106 16.99 1.87 -19.16
N ASN A 107 17.49 2.50 -20.23
CA ASN A 107 18.46 3.58 -20.14
C ASN A 107 17.85 4.83 -19.47
N HIS A 108 16.60 5.18 -19.79
CA HIS A 108 15.89 6.27 -19.10
C HIS A 108 15.82 6.00 -17.59
N ALA A 109 15.35 4.81 -17.20
CA ALA A 109 15.23 4.40 -15.81
C ALA A 109 16.57 4.40 -15.07
N LEU A 110 17.58 3.75 -15.63
CA LEU A 110 18.91 3.62 -15.01
C LEU A 110 19.60 4.98 -14.86
N SER A 111 19.47 5.89 -15.83
CA SER A 111 20.01 7.25 -15.75
C SER A 111 19.43 8.08 -14.58
N ARG A 112 18.31 7.61 -14.02
CA ARG A 112 17.53 8.26 -12.97
C ARG A 112 17.54 7.47 -11.65
N GLY A 113 18.33 6.39 -11.58
CA GLY A 113 18.39 5.52 -10.40
C GLY A 113 17.12 4.70 -10.16
N MET A 114 16.26 4.55 -11.17
CA MET A 114 15.05 3.74 -11.05
C MET A 114 15.37 2.25 -11.21
N LYS A 115 14.63 1.41 -10.51
CA LYS A 115 14.63 -0.04 -10.74
C LYS A 115 13.95 -0.37 -12.07
N VAL A 116 14.39 -1.42 -12.75
CA VAL A 116 13.73 -1.94 -13.95
C VAL A 116 13.18 -3.32 -13.65
N ARG A 117 11.87 -3.51 -13.85
CA ARG A 117 11.26 -4.84 -13.90
C ARG A 117 11.18 -5.27 -15.36
N GLY A 118 11.86 -6.36 -15.71
CA GLY A 118 11.79 -6.95 -17.05
C GLY A 118 10.50 -7.75 -17.20
N HIS A 119 9.74 -7.48 -18.26
CA HIS A 119 8.43 -8.08 -18.50
C HIS A 119 8.24 -8.35 -20.00
N THR A 120 8.14 -9.59 -20.47
CA THR A 120 8.28 -10.88 -19.75
C THR A 120 9.01 -11.89 -20.63
N LEU A 121 9.71 -12.84 -20.01
CA LEU A 121 10.58 -13.79 -20.71
C LEU A 121 9.83 -14.99 -21.31
N ALA A 122 8.72 -15.43 -20.71
CA ALA A 122 7.98 -16.60 -21.16
C ALA A 122 6.49 -16.47 -20.87
N TRP A 123 5.70 -16.37 -21.94
CA TRP A 123 4.25 -16.22 -21.84
C TRP A 123 3.54 -16.88 -23.01
N HIS A 124 2.31 -17.33 -22.80
CA HIS A 124 1.48 -17.90 -23.86
C HIS A 124 0.92 -16.82 -24.80
N ALA A 125 0.72 -15.60 -24.30
CA ALA A 125 0.21 -14.50 -25.09
C ALA A 125 1.37 -13.66 -25.67
N GLN A 126 1.05 -12.89 -26.70
CA GLN A 126 1.96 -11.97 -27.39
C GLN A 126 3.30 -12.62 -27.81
N GLN A 127 3.27 -13.91 -28.14
CA GLN A 127 4.39 -14.59 -28.78
C GLN A 127 4.56 -14.07 -30.20
N PRO A 128 5.80 -14.00 -30.74
CA PRO A 128 6.00 -13.72 -32.16
C PRO A 128 5.38 -14.85 -33.00
N GLY A 129 4.93 -14.53 -34.21
CA GLY A 129 4.17 -15.49 -35.04
C GLY A 129 4.91 -16.80 -35.33
N TRP A 130 6.24 -16.78 -35.38
CA TRP A 130 7.04 -18.00 -35.54
C TRP A 130 6.93 -18.95 -34.35
N MET A 131 6.90 -18.42 -33.11
CA MET A 131 6.82 -19.22 -31.89
C MET A 131 5.41 -19.79 -31.66
N GLN A 132 4.36 -19.04 -32.03
CA GLN A 132 2.97 -19.48 -31.93
C GLN A 132 2.70 -20.79 -32.71
N ARG A 133 3.44 -21.02 -33.80
CA ARG A 133 3.33 -22.20 -34.67
C ARG A 133 4.20 -23.38 -34.25
N MET A 134 5.03 -23.20 -33.22
CA MET A 134 5.92 -24.26 -32.74
C MET A 134 5.26 -25.09 -31.64
N GLU A 135 5.78 -26.29 -31.44
CA GLU A 135 5.36 -27.22 -30.41
C GLU A 135 6.52 -28.14 -29.98
N GLY A 136 6.26 -28.99 -28.98
CA GLY A 136 7.17 -30.04 -28.54
C GLY A 136 8.58 -29.55 -28.17
N SER A 137 9.58 -30.37 -28.48
CA SER A 137 10.99 -30.10 -28.15
C SER A 137 11.56 -28.88 -28.89
N ALA A 138 11.10 -28.62 -30.12
CA ALA A 138 11.53 -27.45 -30.88
C ALA A 138 11.12 -26.15 -30.19
N LEU A 139 9.85 -26.05 -29.75
CA LEU A 139 9.38 -24.92 -28.96
C LEU A 139 10.12 -24.82 -27.63
N ARG A 140 10.36 -25.93 -26.94
CA ARG A 140 11.12 -25.94 -25.68
C ARG A 140 12.52 -25.35 -25.86
N GLN A 141 13.23 -25.74 -26.91
CA GLN A 141 14.57 -25.23 -27.19
C GLN A 141 14.55 -23.74 -27.58
N ALA A 142 13.56 -23.32 -28.37
CA ALA A 142 13.39 -21.91 -28.71
C ALA A 142 13.11 -21.04 -27.49
N LEU A 143 12.27 -21.52 -26.55
CA LEU A 143 12.00 -20.83 -25.30
C LEU A 143 13.29 -20.66 -24.47
N VAL A 144 14.08 -21.72 -24.30
CA VAL A 144 15.35 -21.64 -23.58
C VAL A 144 16.31 -20.65 -24.24
N ASN A 145 16.40 -20.65 -25.57
CA ASN A 145 17.21 -19.67 -26.31
C ASN A 145 16.72 -18.24 -26.07
N HIS A 146 15.41 -17.99 -26.17
CA HIS A 146 14.80 -16.68 -25.95
C HIS A 146 15.14 -16.14 -24.55
N ILE A 147 14.84 -16.93 -23.50
CA ILE A 147 15.12 -16.57 -22.10
C ILE A 147 16.61 -16.28 -21.92
N SER A 148 17.48 -17.17 -22.42
CA SER A 148 18.93 -17.02 -22.29
C SER A 148 19.43 -15.73 -22.93
N ARG A 149 18.97 -15.41 -24.15
CA ARG A 149 19.43 -14.25 -24.91
C ARG A 149 18.93 -12.94 -24.31
N VAL A 150 17.64 -12.84 -24.00
CA VAL A 150 17.04 -11.61 -23.45
C VAL A 150 17.57 -11.33 -22.05
N ALA A 151 17.57 -12.32 -21.14
CA ALA A 151 18.06 -12.12 -19.77
C ALA A 151 19.58 -11.84 -19.75
N SER A 152 20.39 -12.51 -20.59
CA SER A 152 21.82 -12.23 -20.67
C SER A 152 22.11 -10.83 -21.22
N TYR A 153 21.32 -10.36 -22.18
CA TYR A 153 21.49 -9.02 -22.75
C TYR A 153 21.30 -7.91 -21.71
N TYR A 154 20.28 -8.05 -20.86
CA TYR A 154 19.99 -7.09 -19.79
C TYR A 154 20.66 -7.42 -18.44
N LYS A 155 21.60 -8.37 -18.42
CA LYS A 155 22.26 -8.80 -17.19
C LYS A 155 22.82 -7.62 -16.39
N GLY A 156 22.45 -7.53 -15.12
CA GLY A 156 22.89 -6.46 -14.22
C GLY A 156 22.14 -5.12 -14.39
N LYS A 157 21.20 -5.01 -15.33
CA LYS A 157 20.32 -3.84 -15.51
C LYS A 157 18.93 -4.04 -14.90
N ILE A 158 18.56 -5.28 -14.59
CA ILE A 158 17.20 -5.66 -14.18
C ILE A 158 17.17 -5.94 -12.68
N TYR A 159 16.22 -5.30 -11.98
CA TYR A 159 15.94 -5.58 -10.58
C TYR A 159 15.18 -6.91 -10.40
N ALA A 160 14.15 -7.12 -11.22
CA ALA A 160 13.34 -8.32 -11.20
C ALA A 160 12.85 -8.68 -12.61
N TRP A 161 12.82 -9.98 -12.94
CA TRP A 161 12.22 -10.51 -14.17
C TRP A 161 10.90 -11.19 -13.83
N ASP A 162 9.84 -10.85 -14.55
CA ASP A 162 8.70 -11.74 -14.71
C ASP A 162 9.15 -12.84 -15.68
N VAL A 163 9.68 -13.94 -15.13
CA VAL A 163 10.26 -15.03 -15.91
C VAL A 163 9.15 -15.78 -16.65
N VAL A 164 8.07 -16.10 -15.94
CA VAL A 164 6.88 -16.74 -16.49
C VAL A 164 5.66 -15.92 -16.12
N ASN A 165 4.84 -15.63 -17.13
CA ASN A 165 3.57 -14.91 -16.96
C ASN A 165 2.37 -15.84 -17.24
N GLU A 166 1.35 -15.81 -16.39
CA GLU A 166 0.00 -16.35 -16.63
C GLU A 166 -0.08 -17.83 -17.07
N ALA A 167 0.68 -18.68 -16.39
CA ALA A 167 0.75 -20.10 -16.72
C ALA A 167 -0.42 -20.93 -16.15
N PHE A 168 -1.26 -20.33 -15.31
CA PHE A 168 -2.42 -21.00 -14.71
C PHE A 168 -3.72 -20.58 -15.42
N ALA A 169 -4.64 -21.54 -15.53
CA ALA A 169 -5.94 -21.34 -16.13
C ALA A 169 -6.84 -20.51 -15.21
N ASP A 170 -7.75 -19.73 -15.80
CA ASP A 170 -8.84 -19.13 -15.05
C ASP A 170 -9.88 -20.19 -14.64
N GLY A 171 -10.69 -19.87 -13.62
CA GLY A 171 -11.74 -20.74 -13.09
C GLY A 171 -11.32 -21.55 -11.86
N GLY A 172 -12.08 -22.62 -11.58
CA GLY A 172 -12.04 -23.34 -10.30
C GLY A 172 -11.06 -24.50 -10.20
N SER A 173 -10.34 -24.85 -11.27
CA SER A 173 -9.49 -26.06 -11.27
C SER A 173 -8.16 -25.89 -10.54
N GLY A 174 -7.62 -24.67 -10.51
CA GLY A 174 -6.24 -24.42 -10.05
C GLY A 174 -5.17 -25.05 -10.93
N GLY A 175 -5.55 -25.49 -12.15
CA GLY A 175 -4.67 -26.16 -13.09
C GLY A 175 -3.88 -25.22 -13.99
N ARG A 176 -2.93 -25.79 -14.74
CA ARG A 176 -2.16 -25.07 -15.76
C ARG A 176 -3.06 -24.67 -16.92
N ARG A 177 -2.75 -23.53 -17.54
CA ARG A 177 -3.35 -23.09 -18.80
C ARG A 177 -2.89 -24.00 -19.93
N ASP A 178 -3.83 -24.48 -20.74
CA ASP A 178 -3.48 -25.13 -22.00
C ASP A 178 -2.88 -24.08 -22.96
N SER A 179 -1.63 -24.31 -23.33
CA SER A 179 -0.83 -23.47 -24.22
C SER A 179 0.20 -24.34 -24.93
N ASN A 180 0.72 -23.86 -26.05
CA ASN A 180 1.83 -24.53 -26.74
C ASN A 180 3.02 -24.76 -25.77
N LEU A 181 3.33 -23.80 -24.90
CA LEU A 181 4.35 -23.92 -23.85
C LEU A 181 4.04 -25.05 -22.86
N GLN A 182 2.82 -25.10 -22.32
CA GLN A 182 2.42 -26.17 -21.39
C GLN A 182 2.46 -27.55 -22.05
N ARG A 183 2.10 -27.65 -23.34
CA ARG A 183 2.16 -28.89 -24.14
C ARG A 183 3.58 -29.38 -24.41
N THR A 184 4.62 -28.57 -24.18
CA THR A 184 6.01 -29.04 -24.22
C THR A 184 6.38 -29.94 -23.03
N GLY A 185 5.57 -29.95 -21.97
CA GLY A 185 5.81 -30.68 -20.72
C GLY A 185 5.59 -29.81 -19.48
N ASN A 186 5.06 -30.39 -18.40
CA ASN A 186 4.65 -29.64 -17.20
C ASN A 186 5.81 -28.94 -16.47
N ASP A 187 7.04 -29.37 -16.74
CA ASP A 187 8.31 -28.87 -16.22
C ASP A 187 8.78 -27.56 -16.90
N TRP A 188 8.11 -27.09 -17.96
CA TRP A 188 8.56 -25.93 -18.74
C TRP A 188 8.80 -24.67 -17.90
N ILE A 189 7.99 -24.46 -16.85
CA ILE A 189 8.13 -23.33 -15.91
C ILE A 189 9.45 -23.48 -15.14
N GLU A 190 9.74 -24.66 -14.59
CA GLU A 190 11.00 -24.89 -13.87
C GLU A 190 12.22 -24.68 -14.77
N VAL A 191 12.15 -25.18 -16.01
CA VAL A 191 13.20 -24.97 -17.01
C VAL A 191 13.41 -23.48 -17.28
N ALA A 192 12.33 -22.70 -17.39
CA ALA A 192 12.42 -21.24 -17.59
C ALA A 192 13.13 -20.56 -16.41
N PHE A 193 12.78 -20.87 -15.16
CA PHE A 193 13.43 -20.31 -13.97
C PHE A 193 14.91 -20.68 -13.87
N ARG A 194 15.27 -21.95 -14.10
CA ARG A 194 16.67 -22.40 -14.08
C ARG A 194 17.49 -21.70 -15.18
N THR A 195 16.91 -21.55 -16.38
CA THR A 195 17.54 -20.83 -17.50
C THR A 195 17.76 -19.35 -17.16
N ALA A 196 16.73 -18.68 -16.63
CA ALA A 196 16.82 -17.26 -16.26
C ALA A 196 17.88 -17.03 -15.17
N ARG A 197 17.97 -17.91 -14.16
CA ARG A 197 19.00 -17.82 -13.12
C ARG A 197 20.41 -17.94 -13.67
N ALA A 198 20.63 -18.83 -14.64
CA ALA A 198 21.94 -18.99 -15.27
C ALA A 198 22.33 -17.75 -16.10
N ALA A 199 21.36 -17.14 -16.79
CA ALA A 199 21.56 -15.97 -17.63
C ALA A 199 21.84 -14.70 -16.81
N ASP A 200 21.01 -14.41 -15.81
CA ASP A 200 21.15 -13.25 -14.92
C ASP A 200 21.01 -13.66 -13.44
N PRO A 201 22.13 -14.04 -12.78
CA PRO A 201 22.10 -14.43 -11.38
C PRO A 201 21.79 -13.27 -10.42
N GLY A 202 21.91 -12.00 -10.87
CA GLY A 202 21.71 -10.83 -10.03
C GLY A 202 20.26 -10.35 -9.94
N ALA A 203 19.41 -10.72 -10.91
CA ALA A 203 18.00 -10.35 -10.92
C ALA A 203 17.18 -11.25 -9.98
N LYS A 204 16.11 -10.67 -9.40
CA LYS A 204 15.05 -11.45 -8.76
C LYS A 204 14.18 -12.13 -9.82
N LEU A 205 13.88 -13.40 -9.65
CA LEU A 205 13.09 -14.18 -10.60
C LEU A 205 11.67 -14.37 -10.08
N CYS A 206 10.70 -13.75 -10.76
CA CYS A 206 9.29 -13.75 -10.38
C CYS A 206 8.43 -14.63 -11.28
N TYR A 207 7.42 -15.27 -10.69
CA TYR A 207 6.24 -15.76 -11.39
C TYR A 207 5.14 -14.70 -11.32
N ASN A 208 4.51 -14.31 -12.43
CA ASN A 208 3.49 -13.23 -12.46
C ASN A 208 2.15 -13.73 -13.03
N ASP A 209 1.02 -13.31 -12.47
CA ASP A 209 -0.33 -13.73 -12.93
C ASP A 209 -1.46 -12.82 -12.40
N TYR A 210 -2.61 -12.84 -13.07
CA TYR A 210 -3.85 -12.15 -12.67
C TYR A 210 -4.90 -13.10 -12.10
N ASN A 211 -5.98 -12.53 -11.53
CA ASN A 211 -7.05 -13.28 -10.84
C ASN A 211 -6.52 -14.13 -9.67
N THR A 212 -5.41 -13.71 -9.11
CA THR A 212 -4.69 -14.41 -8.03
C THR A 212 -4.64 -13.59 -6.75
N ASP A 213 -5.35 -12.46 -6.72
CA ASP A 213 -5.30 -11.42 -5.72
C ASP A 213 -5.91 -11.85 -4.37
N GLY A 214 -6.94 -12.69 -4.40
CA GLY A 214 -7.53 -13.35 -3.22
C GLY A 214 -7.20 -14.85 -3.16
N ILE A 215 -7.59 -15.51 -2.07
CA ILE A 215 -7.44 -16.95 -1.90
C ILE A 215 -8.51 -17.65 -2.74
N ASN A 216 -8.08 -18.29 -3.82
CA ASN A 216 -8.94 -19.04 -4.73
C ASN A 216 -8.19 -20.25 -5.31
N ALA A 217 -8.84 -21.00 -6.20
CA ALA A 217 -8.26 -22.19 -6.80
C ALA A 217 -6.97 -21.88 -7.61
N LYS A 218 -6.98 -20.82 -8.43
CA LYS A 218 -5.84 -20.39 -9.25
C LYS A 218 -4.65 -19.97 -8.40
N SER A 219 -4.86 -19.08 -7.43
CA SER A 219 -3.81 -18.65 -6.51
C SER A 219 -3.29 -19.80 -5.63
N THR A 220 -4.15 -20.77 -5.30
CA THR A 220 -3.72 -21.99 -4.58
C THR A 220 -2.90 -22.95 -5.46
N GLY A 221 -3.23 -23.07 -6.74
CA GLY A 221 -2.41 -23.81 -7.71
C GLY A 221 -1.00 -23.23 -7.84
N ILE A 222 -0.90 -21.90 -7.93
CA ILE A 222 0.37 -21.18 -7.96
C ILE A 222 1.12 -21.35 -6.63
N TYR A 223 0.44 -21.19 -5.49
CA TYR A 223 1.02 -21.43 -4.17
C TYR A 223 1.65 -22.82 -4.06
N ASN A 224 0.95 -23.85 -4.53
CA ASN A 224 1.47 -25.22 -4.51
C ASN A 224 2.72 -25.39 -5.39
N MET A 225 2.74 -24.76 -6.57
CA MET A 225 3.92 -24.75 -7.44
C MET A 225 5.10 -24.04 -6.78
N VAL A 226 4.89 -22.85 -6.19
CA VAL A 226 5.96 -22.10 -5.51
C VAL A 226 6.51 -22.91 -4.33
N ARG A 227 5.63 -23.51 -3.52
CA ARG A 227 6.03 -24.38 -2.40
C ARG A 227 6.89 -25.55 -2.87
N ASP A 228 6.50 -26.23 -3.94
CA ASP A 228 7.28 -27.32 -4.56
C ASP A 228 8.63 -26.83 -5.12
N PHE A 229 8.64 -25.67 -5.76
CA PHE A 229 9.87 -25.07 -6.27
C PHE A 229 10.85 -24.75 -5.15
N LYS A 230 10.37 -24.18 -4.04
CA LYS A 230 11.20 -23.91 -2.87
C LYS A 230 11.72 -25.19 -2.21
N SER A 231 10.91 -26.25 -2.13
CA SER A 231 11.35 -27.53 -1.53
C SER A 231 12.42 -28.24 -2.37
N ARG A 232 12.39 -28.11 -3.69
CA ARG A 232 13.34 -28.75 -4.62
C ARG A 232 14.50 -27.84 -5.08
N GLY A 233 14.59 -26.61 -4.57
CA GLY A 233 15.65 -25.66 -4.93
C GLY A 233 15.56 -25.13 -6.37
N VAL A 234 14.35 -25.00 -6.91
CA VAL A 234 14.11 -24.25 -8.16
C VAL A 234 14.27 -22.75 -7.86
N PRO A 235 15.02 -21.97 -8.68
CA PRO A 235 15.39 -20.60 -8.34
C PRO A 235 14.24 -19.62 -8.59
N ILE A 236 13.30 -19.56 -7.65
CA ILE A 236 12.23 -18.55 -7.61
C ILE A 236 12.41 -17.65 -6.38
N ASP A 237 12.37 -16.35 -6.62
CA ASP A 237 12.58 -15.33 -5.58
C ASP A 237 11.32 -14.55 -5.26
N CYS A 238 10.37 -14.46 -6.20
CA CYS A 238 9.17 -13.64 -6.03
C CYS A 238 7.92 -14.20 -6.72
N VAL A 239 6.77 -13.71 -6.27
CA VAL A 239 5.48 -13.83 -6.95
C VAL A 239 4.91 -12.44 -7.19
N GLY A 240 4.59 -12.16 -8.45
CA GLY A 240 3.90 -10.97 -8.92
C GLY A 240 2.39 -11.20 -8.95
N PHE A 241 1.64 -10.24 -8.39
CA PHE A 241 0.19 -10.18 -8.43
C PHE A 241 -0.18 -9.00 -9.33
N GLN A 242 -0.77 -9.28 -10.50
CA GLN A 242 -1.10 -8.23 -11.47
C GLN A 242 -2.05 -7.20 -10.84
N SER A 243 -3.08 -7.65 -10.10
CA SER A 243 -4.02 -6.76 -9.40
C SER A 243 -4.76 -5.79 -10.33
N HIS A 244 -5.27 -6.31 -11.45
CA HIS A 244 -6.31 -5.65 -12.24
C HIS A 244 -7.67 -5.78 -11.53
N LEU A 245 -8.04 -4.78 -10.72
CA LEU A 245 -9.20 -4.84 -9.84
C LEU A 245 -10.35 -3.94 -10.31
N THR A 246 -11.51 -4.13 -9.68
CA THR A 246 -12.70 -3.27 -9.86
C THR A 246 -13.37 -3.05 -8.50
N ASN A 247 -13.65 -1.80 -8.13
CA ASN A 247 -14.28 -1.31 -6.89
C ASN A 247 -13.57 -1.61 -5.56
N SER A 248 -12.97 -2.78 -5.38
CA SER A 248 -12.35 -3.20 -4.11
C SER A 248 -11.30 -4.28 -4.33
N ALA A 249 -10.32 -4.34 -3.43
CA ALA A 249 -9.50 -5.54 -3.28
C ALA A 249 -10.31 -6.65 -2.57
N PRO A 250 -10.03 -7.94 -2.85
CA PRO A 250 -10.54 -9.05 -2.05
C PRO A 250 -10.28 -8.85 -0.54
N SER A 251 -11.21 -9.27 0.31
CA SER A 251 -11.08 -9.11 1.77
C SER A 251 -9.88 -9.89 2.35
N ASP A 252 -9.45 -10.93 1.66
CA ASP A 252 -8.32 -11.79 1.99
C ASP A 252 -7.03 -11.43 1.23
N TYR A 253 -6.97 -10.29 0.54
CA TYR A 253 -5.82 -9.87 -0.28
C TYR A 253 -4.50 -9.90 0.50
N GLN A 254 -4.46 -9.28 1.69
CA GLN A 254 -3.27 -9.30 2.54
C GLN A 254 -2.89 -10.72 2.99
N ALA A 255 -3.87 -11.54 3.39
CA ALA A 255 -3.63 -12.91 3.83
C ALA A 255 -3.07 -13.78 2.69
N ASN A 256 -3.56 -13.55 1.48
CA ASN A 256 -3.06 -14.18 0.28
C ASN A 256 -1.61 -13.77 -0.04
N LEU A 257 -1.27 -12.47 0.04
CA LEU A 257 0.14 -12.03 -0.06
C LEU A 257 1.02 -12.68 1.01
N GLN A 258 0.54 -12.74 2.26
CA GLN A 258 1.29 -13.28 3.38
C GLN A 258 1.63 -14.76 3.21
N ARG A 259 0.70 -15.61 2.75
CA ARG A 259 1.00 -17.05 2.58
C ARG A 259 2.13 -17.29 1.57
N PHE A 260 2.26 -16.47 0.52
CA PHE A 260 3.40 -16.59 -0.40
C PHE A 260 4.69 -16.09 0.25
N ALA A 261 4.63 -14.99 1.01
CA ALA A 261 5.77 -14.52 1.79
C ALA A 261 6.28 -15.59 2.79
N ASP A 262 5.38 -16.36 3.39
CA ASP A 262 5.70 -17.44 4.34
C ASP A 262 6.44 -18.62 3.68
N LEU A 263 6.36 -18.77 2.35
CA LEU A 263 7.18 -19.73 1.59
C LEU A 263 8.62 -19.24 1.37
N GLY A 264 8.97 -18.05 1.85
CA GLY A 264 10.31 -17.47 1.72
C GLY A 264 10.59 -16.87 0.34
N VAL A 265 9.55 -16.43 -0.38
CA VAL A 265 9.66 -15.60 -1.58
C VAL A 265 9.14 -14.19 -1.30
N ASP A 266 9.64 -13.21 -2.03
CA ASP A 266 9.07 -11.87 -2.00
C ASP A 266 7.73 -11.84 -2.75
N VAL A 267 6.89 -10.87 -2.42
CA VAL A 267 5.67 -10.57 -3.18
C VAL A 267 5.76 -9.17 -3.78
N GLN A 268 5.19 -9.00 -4.97
CA GLN A 268 5.18 -7.73 -5.69
C GLN A 268 3.81 -7.51 -6.31
N ILE A 269 3.29 -6.29 -6.21
CA ILE A 269 2.10 -5.90 -6.94
C ILE A 269 2.58 -5.27 -8.24
N THR A 270 2.23 -5.86 -9.38
CA THR A 270 2.99 -5.69 -10.62
C THR A 270 2.28 -4.87 -11.69
N GLU A 271 0.94 -4.90 -11.72
CA GLU A 271 0.15 -4.31 -12.81
C GLU A 271 -1.11 -3.59 -12.28
N LEU A 272 -0.98 -2.93 -11.12
CA LEU A 272 -2.12 -2.39 -10.39
C LEU A 272 -2.87 -1.36 -11.22
N ASP A 273 -4.13 -1.65 -11.46
CA ASP A 273 -5.12 -0.70 -11.93
C ASP A 273 -6.47 -1.04 -11.30
N ILE A 274 -7.25 -0.03 -10.91
CA ILE A 274 -8.51 -0.24 -10.20
C ILE A 274 -9.56 0.67 -10.78
N SER A 275 -10.57 0.13 -11.47
CA SER A 275 -11.70 0.93 -11.93
C SER A 275 -12.84 0.97 -10.90
N GLY A 276 -13.80 1.87 -11.08
CA GLY A 276 -15.02 1.93 -10.27
C GLY A 276 -15.07 3.11 -9.28
N SER A 277 -16.23 3.29 -8.64
CA SER A 277 -16.53 4.48 -7.84
C SER A 277 -15.77 4.54 -6.50
N ASN A 278 -15.40 3.39 -5.95
CA ASN A 278 -14.66 3.27 -4.68
C ASN A 278 -13.13 3.18 -4.88
N GLN A 279 -12.63 3.62 -6.04
CA GLN A 279 -11.23 3.50 -6.47
C GLN A 279 -10.21 3.98 -5.41
N ALA A 280 -10.43 5.15 -4.81
CA ALA A 280 -9.45 5.73 -3.87
C ALA A 280 -9.25 4.86 -2.62
N ASN A 281 -10.32 4.27 -2.09
CA ASN A 281 -10.26 3.38 -0.93
C ASN A 281 -9.65 2.03 -1.29
N ALA A 282 -9.96 1.51 -2.47
CA ALA A 282 -9.38 0.26 -2.97
C ALA A 282 -7.86 0.39 -3.15
N TYR A 283 -7.38 1.49 -3.73
CA TYR A 283 -5.94 1.79 -3.83
C TYR A 283 -5.26 1.88 -2.45
N ALA A 284 -5.89 2.55 -1.49
CA ALA A 284 -5.38 2.60 -0.11
C ALA A 284 -5.36 1.22 0.57
N ALA A 285 -6.36 0.36 0.30
CA ALA A 285 -6.41 -1.00 0.84
C ALA A 285 -5.26 -1.87 0.30
N VAL A 286 -5.04 -1.86 -1.02
CA VAL A 286 -3.92 -2.57 -1.66
C VAL A 286 -2.57 -2.06 -1.14
N THR A 287 -2.42 -0.73 -1.02
CA THR A 287 -1.19 -0.12 -0.49
C THR A 287 -0.90 -0.56 0.94
N ARG A 288 -1.90 -0.51 1.82
CA ARG A 288 -1.76 -0.96 3.22
C ARG A 288 -1.48 -2.47 3.32
N ALA A 289 -2.10 -3.29 2.48
CA ALA A 289 -1.81 -4.73 2.46
C ALA A 289 -0.35 -5.01 2.11
N CYS A 290 0.23 -4.30 1.13
CA CYS A 290 1.65 -4.41 0.84
C CYS A 290 2.52 -3.92 2.00
N LEU A 291 2.15 -2.81 2.66
CA LEU A 291 2.91 -2.31 3.81
C LEU A 291 2.88 -3.28 5.00
N ALA A 292 1.78 -4.01 5.18
CA ALA A 292 1.61 -5.01 6.24
C ALA A 292 2.42 -6.30 6.02
N VAL A 293 2.72 -6.65 4.77
CA VAL A 293 3.54 -7.83 4.45
C VAL A 293 5.01 -7.41 4.29
N ALA A 294 5.87 -7.83 5.21
CA ALA A 294 7.29 -7.42 5.23
C ALA A 294 8.04 -7.75 3.93
N ARG A 295 7.67 -8.85 3.27
CA ARG A 295 8.23 -9.30 1.99
C ARG A 295 7.54 -8.71 0.76
N CYS A 296 6.55 -7.82 0.92
CA CYS A 296 6.02 -7.06 -0.21
C CYS A 296 6.98 -5.93 -0.57
N THR A 297 7.70 -6.09 -1.69
CA THR A 297 8.85 -5.21 -2.01
C THR A 297 8.49 -3.98 -2.83
N GLY A 298 7.26 -3.89 -3.34
CA GLY A 298 6.78 -2.69 -4.01
C GLY A 298 5.50 -2.89 -4.81
N ILE A 299 5.03 -1.77 -5.37
CA ILE A 299 3.79 -1.64 -6.13
C ILE A 299 4.11 -0.99 -7.46
N THR A 300 3.61 -1.53 -8.56
CA THR A 300 3.65 -0.92 -9.89
C THR A 300 2.21 -0.70 -10.36
N VAL A 301 1.88 0.51 -10.81
CA VAL A 301 0.61 0.80 -11.49
C VAL A 301 0.74 0.61 -13.00
N TRP A 302 -0.29 0.09 -13.67
CA TRP A 302 -0.21 -0.27 -15.09
C TRP A 302 -0.49 0.91 -16.03
N GLY A 303 0.32 1.97 -15.88
CA GLY A 303 0.33 3.17 -16.71
C GLY A 303 0.57 4.44 -15.89
N ILE A 304 0.63 5.60 -16.58
CA ILE A 304 0.83 6.91 -15.94
C ILE A 304 -0.51 7.64 -15.77
N ARG A 305 -1.14 8.07 -16.87
CA ARG A 305 -2.45 8.74 -16.88
C ARG A 305 -3.54 7.77 -17.34
N ASP A 306 -4.78 8.04 -16.98
CA ASP A 306 -5.94 7.29 -17.46
C ASP A 306 -5.97 7.15 -19.00
N SER A 307 -5.50 8.16 -19.74
CA SER A 307 -5.37 8.12 -21.22
C SER A 307 -4.28 7.19 -21.74
N ASP A 308 -3.37 6.74 -20.88
CA ASP A 308 -2.29 5.82 -21.19
C ASP A 308 -2.62 4.38 -20.79
N SER A 309 -3.79 4.12 -20.18
CA SER A 309 -4.19 2.79 -19.72
C SER A 309 -4.69 1.90 -20.87
N TRP A 310 -4.37 0.61 -20.80
CA TRP A 310 -4.97 -0.42 -21.66
C TRP A 310 -6.49 -0.61 -21.44
N ARG A 311 -7.02 -0.27 -20.26
CA ARG A 311 -8.46 -0.36 -19.93
C ARG A 311 -9.19 0.94 -20.30
N THR A 312 -9.22 1.23 -21.60
CA THR A 312 -9.84 2.44 -22.17
C THR A 312 -11.23 2.71 -21.60
N GLY A 313 -11.48 3.95 -21.17
CA GLY A 313 -12.78 4.41 -20.65
C GLY A 313 -13.06 4.03 -19.19
N GLN A 314 -12.20 3.25 -18.53
CA GLN A 314 -12.42 2.83 -17.13
C GLN A 314 -11.72 3.74 -16.11
N ASN A 315 -10.88 4.66 -16.58
CA ASN A 315 -10.10 5.60 -15.78
C ASN A 315 -9.48 4.97 -14.51
N PRO A 316 -8.66 3.90 -14.63
CA PRO A 316 -8.30 3.06 -13.49
C PRO A 316 -7.00 3.49 -12.78
N LEU A 317 -6.32 4.54 -13.24
CA LEU A 317 -4.99 4.94 -12.78
C LEU A 317 -5.04 6.11 -11.77
N LEU A 318 -3.86 6.60 -11.36
CA LEU A 318 -3.71 7.61 -10.31
C LEU A 318 -3.76 9.06 -10.83
N PHE A 319 -3.59 9.26 -12.14
CA PHE A 319 -3.64 10.56 -12.79
C PHE A 319 -4.74 10.57 -13.85
N ASP A 320 -5.45 11.70 -13.96
CA ASP A 320 -6.43 11.88 -15.04
C ASP A 320 -5.73 12.05 -16.41
N ALA A 321 -6.52 12.11 -17.48
CA ALA A 321 -5.99 12.27 -18.85
C ALA A 321 -5.15 13.54 -19.05
N SER A 322 -5.35 14.59 -18.24
CA SER A 322 -4.59 15.84 -18.31
C SER A 322 -3.32 15.80 -17.45
N GLY A 323 -3.12 14.75 -16.65
CA GLY A 323 -1.98 14.61 -15.75
C GLY A 323 -2.21 15.15 -14.33
N ASN A 324 -3.45 15.52 -13.97
CA ASN A 324 -3.75 15.93 -12.60
C ASN A 324 -3.86 14.71 -11.68
N LYS A 325 -3.45 14.89 -10.42
CA LYS A 325 -3.57 13.87 -9.36
C LYS A 325 -5.05 13.61 -9.05
N LYS A 326 -5.47 12.35 -9.07
CA LYS A 326 -6.84 11.93 -8.67
C LYS A 326 -6.93 11.74 -7.15
N ALA A 327 -8.14 11.61 -6.62
CA ALA A 327 -8.35 11.24 -5.22
C ALA A 327 -7.60 9.95 -4.82
N ALA A 328 -7.50 8.99 -5.75
CA ALA A 328 -6.75 7.76 -5.56
C ALA A 328 -5.24 7.99 -5.33
N TYR A 329 -4.62 8.95 -6.04
CA TYR A 329 -3.23 9.33 -5.80
C TYR A 329 -3.01 9.75 -4.35
N THR A 330 -3.86 10.66 -3.85
CA THR A 330 -3.74 11.19 -2.49
C THR A 330 -3.92 10.08 -1.46
N SER A 331 -4.88 9.17 -1.68
CA SER A 331 -5.09 7.99 -0.82
C SER A 331 -3.90 7.05 -0.77
N VAL A 332 -3.22 6.79 -1.90
CA VAL A 332 -1.98 6.00 -1.93
C VAL A 332 -0.86 6.71 -1.16
N LEU A 333 -0.63 7.99 -1.44
CA LEU A 333 0.45 8.75 -0.80
C LEU A 333 0.27 8.82 0.72
N ASN A 334 -0.97 9.04 1.20
CA ASN A 334 -1.30 9.04 2.62
C ASN A 334 -1.01 7.68 3.27
N ALA A 335 -1.41 6.58 2.60
CA ALA A 335 -1.15 5.23 3.09
C ALA A 335 0.36 4.93 3.17
N LEU A 336 1.15 5.33 2.17
CA LEU A 336 2.61 5.16 2.15
C LEU A 336 3.31 5.90 3.29
N ASN A 337 2.89 7.14 3.57
CA ASN A 337 3.54 8.00 4.56
C ASN A 337 3.30 7.58 6.02
N GLY A 338 2.65 6.44 6.27
CA GLY A 338 2.29 6.04 7.63
C GLY A 338 1.32 7.02 8.27
N GLY A 339 0.68 7.89 7.46
CA GLY A 339 -0.59 8.45 7.83
C GLY A 339 -1.50 7.26 8.07
N THR A 340 -1.73 6.93 9.33
CA THR A 340 -2.90 6.17 9.74
C THR A 340 -4.11 7.06 9.53
N THR A 341 -4.33 7.49 8.29
CA THR A 341 -5.67 7.72 7.80
C THR A 341 -6.26 6.32 7.73
N THR A 342 -6.91 5.95 8.83
CA THR A 342 -8.16 5.18 8.75
C THR A 342 -8.86 5.59 7.43
N PRO A 343 -9.26 4.62 6.58
CA PRO A 343 -9.66 4.89 5.20
C PRO A 343 -10.59 6.09 5.11
N PRO A 344 -10.53 6.93 4.06
CA PRO A 344 -11.61 7.86 3.77
C PRO A 344 -12.95 7.09 3.71
N GLY A 345 -13.69 7.10 4.82
CA GLY A 345 -14.99 6.46 4.94
C GLY A 345 -15.06 5.09 5.65
N THR A 346 -14.06 4.61 6.39
CA THR A 346 -14.28 3.47 7.31
C THR A 346 -13.87 3.81 8.73
N ILE A 347 -14.82 4.32 9.50
CA ILE A 347 -14.65 4.57 10.92
C ILE A 347 -14.33 3.25 11.64
N ASP A 348 -13.22 3.19 12.37
CA ASP A 348 -12.91 2.04 13.23
C ASP A 348 -13.77 2.10 14.49
N THR A 349 -14.79 1.26 14.53
CA THR A 349 -15.82 1.20 15.58
C THR A 349 -15.30 0.60 16.89
N THR A 350 -14.09 0.06 16.91
CA THR A 350 -13.45 -0.48 18.12
C THR A 350 -12.66 0.59 18.88
N ALA A 351 -12.28 1.69 18.21
CA ALA A 351 -11.49 2.76 18.79
C ALA A 351 -12.33 3.85 19.48
N TRP A 352 -11.70 4.56 20.42
CA TRP A 352 -12.21 5.80 20.98
C TRP A 352 -11.55 6.99 20.29
N TYR A 353 -12.30 8.09 20.13
CA TYR A 353 -11.85 9.29 19.43
C TYR A 353 -12.15 10.55 20.24
N ALA A 354 -11.23 11.51 20.19
CA ALA A 354 -11.55 12.93 20.37
C ALA A 354 -11.94 13.52 19.01
N LEU A 355 -13.10 14.17 18.92
CA LEU A 355 -13.54 14.88 17.72
C LEU A 355 -13.10 16.33 17.83
N VAL A 356 -12.05 16.73 17.12
CA VAL A 356 -11.47 18.07 17.19
C VAL A 356 -11.98 18.92 16.04
N ASN A 357 -12.68 20.02 16.34
CA ASN A 357 -13.22 20.90 15.32
C ASN A 357 -12.11 21.57 14.50
N ARG A 358 -12.24 21.59 13.17
CA ARG A 358 -11.25 22.20 12.26
C ARG A 358 -11.14 23.71 12.43
N GLY A 359 -12.25 24.39 12.70
CA GLY A 359 -12.30 25.84 12.85
C GLY A 359 -11.65 26.34 14.13
N SER A 360 -11.87 25.66 15.26
CA SER A 360 -11.43 26.12 16.59
C SER A 360 -10.25 25.34 17.18
N GLY A 361 -9.97 24.13 16.70
CA GLY A 361 -9.03 23.21 17.33
C GLY A 361 -9.50 22.62 18.67
N LYS A 362 -10.77 22.81 19.04
CA LYS A 362 -11.36 22.33 20.31
C LYS A 362 -12.10 21.02 20.14
N ALA A 363 -12.20 20.24 21.22
CA ALA A 363 -12.81 18.92 21.21
C ALA A 363 -14.32 18.99 21.47
N LEU A 364 -15.07 18.07 20.85
CA LEU A 364 -16.48 17.80 21.17
C LEU A 364 -16.60 17.28 22.61
N ASP A 365 -17.43 17.91 23.43
CA ASP A 365 -17.42 17.77 24.89
C ASP A 365 -18.84 17.67 25.46
N VAL A 366 -19.04 16.69 26.36
CA VAL A 366 -20.25 16.63 27.21
C VAL A 366 -20.14 17.66 28.33
N TYR A 367 -20.95 18.72 28.22
CA TYR A 367 -20.86 19.88 29.12
C TYR A 367 -21.01 19.49 30.59
N ASN A 368 -20.09 20.01 31.42
CA ASN A 368 -20.07 19.87 32.87
C ASN A 368 -20.11 18.41 33.36
N LEU A 369 -19.52 17.48 32.58
CA LEU A 369 -19.44 16.05 32.93
C LEU A 369 -20.80 15.41 33.23
N SER A 370 -21.89 15.98 32.70
CA SER A 370 -23.24 15.48 32.97
C SER A 370 -23.43 14.11 32.33
N THR A 371 -24.12 13.21 33.02
CA THR A 371 -24.52 11.89 32.50
C THR A 371 -26.02 11.79 32.24
N ALA A 372 -26.76 12.89 32.40
CA ALA A 372 -28.21 12.93 32.18
C ALA A 372 -28.58 12.97 30.69
N ASP A 373 -29.79 12.50 30.38
CA ASP A 373 -30.43 12.73 29.08
C ASP A 373 -30.67 14.23 28.88
N GLY A 374 -30.47 14.70 27.65
CA GLY A 374 -30.58 16.11 27.30
C GLY A 374 -29.37 16.95 27.70
N ALA A 375 -28.29 16.34 28.21
CA ALA A 375 -27.09 17.12 28.52
C ALA A 375 -26.51 17.71 27.23
N ARG A 376 -26.18 19.00 27.31
CA ARG A 376 -25.71 19.81 26.19
C ARG A 376 -24.35 19.31 25.69
N ILE A 377 -24.21 19.21 24.38
CA ILE A 377 -22.91 19.01 23.73
C ILE A 377 -22.33 20.36 23.36
N THR A 378 -21.07 20.55 23.72
CA THR A 378 -20.31 21.78 23.49
C THR A 378 -18.98 21.47 22.82
N GLN A 379 -18.23 22.51 22.47
CA GLN A 379 -16.79 22.35 22.31
C GLN A 379 -16.06 22.84 23.58
N TRP A 380 -14.90 22.25 23.85
CA TRP A 380 -14.01 22.70 24.92
C TRP A 380 -12.54 22.45 24.56
N THR A 381 -11.64 23.17 25.20
CA THR A 381 -10.20 22.90 25.14
C THR A 381 -9.93 21.42 25.41
N ARG A 382 -9.17 20.80 24.50
CA ARG A 382 -8.92 19.36 24.56
C ARG A 382 -8.16 18.99 25.84
N ASN A 383 -8.73 18.08 26.61
CA ASN A 383 -8.17 17.55 27.85
C ASN A 383 -8.11 16.02 27.88
N ASP A 384 -8.59 15.36 26.82
CA ASP A 384 -8.64 13.89 26.67
C ASP A 384 -9.39 13.17 27.81
N GLY A 385 -10.20 13.88 28.59
CA GLY A 385 -11.09 13.30 29.61
C GLY A 385 -12.23 12.49 28.99
N ASN A 386 -12.82 11.57 29.75
CA ASN A 386 -13.88 10.66 29.26
C ASN A 386 -15.08 11.41 28.62
N ASN A 387 -15.35 12.65 29.01
CA ASN A 387 -16.39 13.52 28.46
C ASN A 387 -16.08 14.02 27.03
N GLN A 388 -14.84 13.89 26.56
CA GLN A 388 -14.39 14.25 25.20
C GLN A 388 -14.09 13.02 24.33
N GLN A 389 -14.35 11.81 24.83
CA GLN A 389 -14.06 10.58 24.11
C GLN A 389 -15.33 9.92 23.60
N TRP A 390 -15.29 9.56 22.32
CA TRP A 390 -16.44 9.12 21.56
C TRP A 390 -16.09 7.85 20.78
N GLN A 391 -16.98 6.86 20.79
CA GLN A 391 -16.89 5.65 19.98
C GLN A 391 -18.02 5.65 18.96
N PHE A 392 -17.73 5.28 17.72
CA PHE A 392 -18.76 5.13 16.71
C PHE A 392 -19.34 3.72 16.76
N VAL A 393 -20.66 3.63 16.86
CA VAL A 393 -21.41 2.37 16.88
C VAL A 393 -22.19 2.27 15.57
N ASP A 394 -21.98 1.19 14.81
CA ASP A 394 -22.61 1.00 13.51
C ASP A 394 -24.14 0.92 13.61
N SER A 395 -24.82 1.59 12.68
CA SER A 395 -26.27 1.57 12.48
C SER A 395 -26.65 1.16 11.04
N GLY A 396 -25.67 0.75 10.22
CA GLY A 396 -25.84 0.27 8.85
C GLY A 396 -25.92 1.38 7.80
N GLY A 397 -25.55 1.07 6.55
CA GLY A 397 -25.66 2.00 5.42
C GLY A 397 -24.77 3.26 5.51
N GLY A 398 -23.66 3.18 6.25
CA GLY A 398 -22.75 4.31 6.50
C GLY A 398 -23.16 5.24 7.65
N TYR A 399 -24.25 4.90 8.35
CA TYR A 399 -24.73 5.65 9.51
C TYR A 399 -24.17 5.08 10.82
N TYR A 400 -23.83 5.97 11.74
CA TYR A 400 -23.31 5.64 13.05
C TYR A 400 -24.07 6.38 14.14
N ARG A 401 -24.17 5.76 15.30
CA ARG A 401 -24.35 6.48 16.57
C ARG A 401 -22.98 6.85 17.13
N VAL A 402 -22.90 8.00 17.79
CA VAL A 402 -21.64 8.50 18.37
C VAL A 402 -21.75 8.45 19.88
N LYS A 403 -21.18 7.41 20.49
CA LYS A 403 -21.33 7.03 21.90
C LYS A 403 -20.28 7.69 22.78
N SER A 404 -20.73 8.37 23.83
CA SER A 404 -19.87 8.97 24.86
C SER A 404 -19.21 7.90 25.74
N ARG A 405 -17.90 8.02 25.98
CA ARG A 405 -17.18 7.18 26.95
C ARG A 405 -17.60 7.46 28.39
N LEU A 406 -17.98 8.71 28.69
CA LEU A 406 -18.39 9.15 30.02
C LEU A 406 -19.67 8.47 30.49
N SER A 407 -20.73 8.51 29.66
CA SER A 407 -22.09 8.15 30.08
C SER A 407 -22.63 6.89 29.40
N GLY A 408 -21.98 6.42 28.33
CA GLY A 408 -22.49 5.36 27.47
C GLY A 408 -23.67 5.78 26.58
N LYS A 409 -24.12 7.03 26.66
CA LYS A 409 -25.19 7.63 25.82
C LYS A 409 -24.65 8.06 24.46
N VAL A 410 -25.54 8.37 23.52
CA VAL A 410 -25.18 8.74 22.15
C VAL A 410 -25.54 10.19 21.84
N LEU A 411 -24.89 10.78 20.83
CA LEU A 411 -25.33 12.05 20.26
C LEU A 411 -26.77 11.94 19.75
N ASP A 412 -27.55 12.99 20.00
CA ASP A 412 -28.97 13.06 19.69
C ASP A 412 -29.30 14.48 19.21
N VAL A 413 -29.99 14.59 18.07
CA VAL A 413 -30.65 15.83 17.67
C VAL A 413 -31.96 15.94 18.44
N TYR A 414 -31.99 16.85 19.41
CA TYR A 414 -33.04 16.93 20.41
C TYR A 414 -34.43 17.07 19.77
N ASN A 415 -35.39 16.27 20.25
CA ASN A 415 -36.77 16.23 19.78
C ASN A 415 -36.90 16.04 18.25
N PHE A 416 -35.97 15.32 17.61
CA PHE A 416 -35.99 15.09 16.16
C PHE A 416 -36.04 16.37 15.33
N SER A 417 -35.50 17.48 15.86
CA SER A 417 -35.54 18.77 15.18
C SER A 417 -35.00 18.65 13.75
N THR A 418 -35.63 19.34 12.81
CA THR A 418 -35.15 19.51 11.43
C THR A 418 -34.74 20.95 11.15
N ALA A 419 -34.76 21.83 12.15
CA ALA A 419 -34.39 23.23 12.03
C ALA A 419 -32.87 23.42 12.13
N ASP A 420 -32.38 24.44 11.42
CA ASP A 420 -31.04 25.00 11.63
C ASP A 420 -30.96 25.56 13.06
N GLY A 421 -29.85 25.27 13.75
CA GLY A 421 -29.70 25.58 15.18
C GLY A 421 -30.36 24.57 16.12
N GLY A 422 -30.92 23.47 15.60
CA GLY A 422 -31.41 22.36 16.43
C GLY A 422 -30.31 21.85 17.36
N SER A 423 -30.60 21.76 18.67
CA SER A 423 -29.60 21.40 19.67
C SER A 423 -29.13 19.95 19.52
N VAL A 424 -27.81 19.75 19.59
CA VAL A 424 -27.22 18.42 19.73
C VAL A 424 -26.95 18.18 21.21
N VAL A 425 -27.53 17.11 21.74
CA VAL A 425 -27.43 16.68 23.14
C VAL A 425 -26.90 15.25 23.20
N GLN A 426 -26.64 14.72 24.40
CA GLN A 426 -26.60 13.27 24.59
C GLN A 426 -27.96 12.75 25.02
N TRP A 427 -28.28 11.52 24.62
CA TRP A 427 -29.48 10.82 25.05
C TRP A 427 -29.26 9.30 25.14
N THR A 428 -30.10 8.64 25.92
CA THR A 428 -30.21 7.18 25.96
C THR A 428 -30.31 6.62 24.55
N ASP A 429 -29.50 5.61 24.26
CA ASP A 429 -29.39 5.01 22.93
C ASP A 429 -30.65 4.22 22.57
N GLY A 430 -31.46 4.78 21.69
CA GLY A 430 -32.64 4.16 21.11
C GLY A 430 -32.46 3.81 19.62
N ASN A 431 -31.29 4.12 19.05
CA ASN A 431 -30.99 3.98 17.62
C ASN A 431 -32.03 4.64 16.69
N GLY A 432 -32.65 5.74 17.14
CA GLY A 432 -33.57 6.54 16.34
C GLY A 432 -32.85 7.29 15.21
N THR A 433 -33.58 7.72 14.16
CA THR A 433 -32.99 8.45 13.03
C THR A 433 -32.36 9.79 13.43
N ASN A 434 -32.82 10.41 14.54
CA ASN A 434 -32.21 11.60 15.13
C ASN A 434 -30.87 11.32 15.86
N GLN A 435 -30.54 10.06 16.12
CA GLN A 435 -29.29 9.61 16.74
C GLN A 435 -28.29 9.00 15.74
N GLN A 436 -28.69 8.91 14.47
CA GLN A 436 -27.88 8.31 13.40
C GLN A 436 -27.26 9.40 12.54
N PHE A 437 -25.95 9.32 12.33
CA PHE A 437 -25.18 10.28 11.56
C PHE A 437 -24.44 9.57 10.45
N LEU A 438 -24.67 10.00 9.21
CA LEU A 438 -23.81 9.64 8.08
C LEU A 438 -22.46 10.31 8.32
N VAL A 439 -21.40 9.51 8.38
CA VAL A 439 -20.04 10.01 8.60
C VAL A 439 -19.27 9.94 7.28
N THR A 440 -18.98 11.10 6.70
CA THR A 440 -18.13 11.21 5.51
C THR A 440 -16.78 11.78 5.90
N VAL A 441 -15.70 11.24 5.36
CA VAL A 441 -14.34 11.74 5.62
C VAL A 441 -13.73 12.18 4.30
N SER A 442 -13.40 13.47 4.21
CA SER A 442 -12.66 14.09 3.09
C SER A 442 -11.54 14.96 3.65
N ASP A 443 -10.39 14.97 2.99
CA ASP A 443 -9.26 15.84 3.34
C ASP A 443 -8.80 15.77 4.81
N GLY A 444 -8.96 14.59 5.44
CA GLY A 444 -8.58 14.36 6.84
C GLY A 444 -9.60 14.83 7.88
N TYR A 445 -10.76 15.34 7.46
CA TYR A 445 -11.82 15.80 8.34
C TYR A 445 -13.12 15.02 8.10
N ALA A 446 -13.77 14.64 9.19
CA ALA A 446 -15.07 14.03 9.20
C ALA A 446 -16.18 15.10 9.21
N LYS A 447 -17.28 14.80 8.52
CA LYS A 447 -18.55 15.49 8.65
C LYS A 447 -19.59 14.50 9.17
N LEU A 448 -20.40 14.93 10.13
CA LEU A 448 -21.47 14.12 10.71
C LEU A 448 -22.79 14.73 10.24
N VAL A 449 -23.53 14.02 9.38
CA VAL A 449 -24.81 14.48 8.83
C VAL A 449 -25.94 13.65 9.42
N ASN A 450 -26.86 14.29 10.13
CA ASN A 450 -27.95 13.59 10.79
C ASN A 450 -28.91 12.95 9.79
N ARG A 451 -29.32 11.69 10.03
CA ARG A 451 -30.18 10.93 9.12
C ARG A 451 -31.60 11.49 9.02
N ASN A 452 -32.13 12.03 10.12
CA ASN A 452 -33.49 12.56 10.17
C ASN A 452 -33.61 13.91 9.44
N SER A 453 -32.67 14.82 9.66
CA SER A 453 -32.76 16.19 9.15
C SER A 453 -31.93 16.45 7.88
N GLY A 454 -30.93 15.60 7.59
CA GLY A 454 -29.95 15.85 6.53
C GLY A 454 -28.96 16.98 6.86
N LYS A 455 -28.89 17.43 8.12
CA LYS A 455 -28.08 18.58 8.55
C LYS A 455 -26.76 18.16 9.21
N ALA A 456 -25.72 18.98 9.05
CA ALA A 456 -24.39 18.74 9.57
C ALA A 456 -24.28 19.17 11.03
N VAL A 457 -23.56 18.39 11.85
CA VAL A 457 -23.17 18.77 13.21
C VAL A 457 -22.09 19.85 13.15
N GLU A 458 -22.32 20.98 13.80
CA GLU A 458 -21.43 22.13 13.77
C GLU A 458 -21.31 22.85 15.12
N VAL A 459 -20.20 23.59 15.27
CA VAL A 459 -20.08 24.59 16.34
C VAL A 459 -20.87 25.83 15.94
N GLN A 460 -21.84 26.20 16.77
CA GLN A 460 -22.79 27.28 16.48
C GLN A 460 -22.07 28.60 16.24
N GLY A 461 -22.37 29.24 15.10
CA GLY A 461 -21.78 30.53 14.72
C GLY A 461 -20.27 30.50 14.50
N ALA A 462 -19.69 29.31 14.26
CA ALA A 462 -18.24 29.11 14.13
C ALA A 462 -17.41 29.67 15.30
N SER A 463 -18.02 29.72 16.50
CA SER A 463 -17.35 30.20 17.69
C SER A 463 -16.08 29.40 17.98
N THR A 464 -15.05 30.05 18.51
CA THR A 464 -13.80 29.43 18.96
C THR A 464 -13.68 29.41 20.48
N ALA A 465 -14.74 29.79 21.21
CA ALA A 465 -14.74 29.83 22.67
C ALA A 465 -15.04 28.45 23.29
N ASP A 466 -14.50 28.21 24.49
CA ASP A 466 -14.91 27.08 25.34
C ASP A 466 -16.38 27.23 25.76
N GLY A 467 -17.11 26.11 25.77
CA GLY A 467 -18.53 26.07 26.12
C GLY A 467 -19.47 26.53 25.01
N ALA A 468 -18.95 26.86 23.82
CA ALA A 468 -19.76 27.15 22.65
C ALA A 468 -20.62 25.93 22.29
N ASN A 469 -21.87 26.20 21.92
CA ASN A 469 -22.87 25.17 21.71
C ASN A 469 -22.60 24.39 20.42
N VAL A 470 -22.92 23.10 20.41
CA VAL A 470 -22.95 22.28 19.21
C VAL A 470 -24.39 22.07 18.79
N VAL A 471 -24.66 22.36 17.53
CA VAL A 471 -25.99 22.32 16.92
C VAL A 471 -25.92 21.56 15.60
N GLN A 472 -27.08 21.28 14.99
CA GLN A 472 -27.12 20.96 13.58
C GLN A 472 -27.41 22.20 12.74
N TYR A 473 -26.92 22.22 11.51
CA TYR A 473 -27.20 23.28 10.54
C TYR A 473 -27.12 22.74 9.11
N SER A 474 -27.74 23.44 8.17
CA SER A 474 -27.58 23.19 6.73
C SER A 474 -26.11 23.01 6.38
N ASP A 475 -25.79 21.98 5.59
CA ASP A 475 -24.42 21.69 5.19
C ASP A 475 -23.96 22.71 4.15
N TRP A 476 -22.97 23.52 4.50
CA TRP A 476 -22.36 24.51 3.62
C TRP A 476 -20.84 24.31 3.49
N GLY A 477 -20.32 23.21 4.03
CA GLY A 477 -18.89 22.88 3.96
C GLY A 477 -17.99 23.71 4.88
N GLY A 478 -18.57 24.40 5.87
CA GLY A 478 -17.83 25.24 6.82
C GLY A 478 -16.79 24.49 7.65
N THR A 479 -15.70 25.15 8.04
CA THR A 479 -14.67 24.55 8.91
C THR A 479 -15.20 24.23 10.31
N ASN A 480 -16.22 24.95 10.77
CA ASN A 480 -16.93 24.66 12.02
C ASN A 480 -17.84 23.41 11.92
N GLN A 481 -18.07 22.86 10.73
CA GLN A 481 -18.82 21.61 10.47
C GLN A 481 -17.90 20.38 10.28
N GLN A 482 -16.60 20.58 10.42
CA GLN A 482 -15.58 19.59 10.09
C GLN A 482 -14.78 19.19 11.33
N TRP A 483 -14.54 17.90 11.49
CA TRP A 483 -14.01 17.33 12.72
C TRP A 483 -12.84 16.40 12.40
N GLN A 484 -11.66 16.70 12.93
CA GLN A 484 -10.55 15.75 12.93
C GLN A 484 -10.85 14.65 13.95
N LEU A 485 -10.84 13.39 13.52
CA LEU A 485 -10.99 12.24 14.41
C LEU A 485 -9.61 11.84 14.94
N VAL A 486 -9.33 12.15 16.19
CA VAL A 486 -8.06 11.77 16.83
C VAL A 486 -8.28 10.56 17.72
N ARG A 487 -7.65 9.43 17.40
CA ARG A 487 -7.72 8.23 18.26
C ARG A 487 -7.17 8.54 19.66
N VAL A 488 -7.85 8.05 20.68
CA VAL A 488 -7.48 8.15 22.09
C VAL A 488 -7.60 6.75 22.73
N GLY A 489 -6.63 6.37 23.56
CA GLY A 489 -6.52 5.01 24.09
C GLY A 489 -5.18 4.41 23.77
#